data_AF-A0A397CZA1-F1
#
_entry.id   AF-A0A397CZA1-F1
#
_cell.length_a   1.000
_cell.length_b   1.000
_cell.length_c   1.000
_cell.angle_alpha   90.00
_cell.angle_beta   90.00
_cell.angle_gamma   90.00
#
_symmetry.space_group_name_H-M   'P 1'
#
loop_
_entity.id
_entity.type
_entity.pdbx_description
1 polymer ?
#
loop_
_entity_poly.entity_id
_entity_poly.type
_entity_poly.pdbx_seq_one_letter_code
_entity_poly.pdbx_strand_id
1 'polypeptide(L)'
;MKLYAAFVVASAAATNQATNQYVTTLSADELSQLSAELAQWRQDFGPAATAQGLLPPAVESQSPLEAETDALQRFFDNKVAIEIARRTNPNATFDNNHPFALMTDAEFKNHVGLSFEEGYSAFRSLRTADLDVLAPRATSVDWTTSKCVNPVRNQGKCAGCWLFSAVGTAESAHCLATGELIDLSEQQVTSCSTNGGGQGCQGGWPHAALDYLSSGGGCLEQDYPYTSGSSGQSGTCQNSCSKKKLSFGATVRVSGEAALVTALNTQPVSVLVEGGNSVWRNYRGGVITQCPGARSDHAVVAVGYDSSSYKIRNSWGASWGEAGYVRLQRGGAGKGTCNVVEGVSFPTIIAPKPTVSPPTKTTTKPTKPTVSPSSKTTNMPTPQPGCATCSRCYYPAANSCLDSVFTKGYCEYFNHGYGTVWCGS
;
A
#
# COMPACT_ATOMS: atom_id res chain seq x y z
N MET A 1 -15.24 21.31 -16.66
CA MET A 1 -14.90 21.55 -15.23
C MET A 1 -15.57 22.78 -14.60
N LYS A 2 -15.87 23.86 -15.34
CA LYS A 2 -16.55 25.04 -14.75
C LYS A 2 -18.02 24.83 -14.32
N LEU A 3 -18.73 23.84 -14.89
CA LEU A 3 -20.14 23.57 -14.57
C LEU A 3 -20.37 23.07 -13.13
N TYR A 4 -19.58 22.12 -12.65
CA TYR A 4 -19.81 21.49 -11.33
C TYR A 4 -19.33 22.34 -10.15
N ALA A 5 -18.42 23.30 -10.38
CA ALA A 5 -17.88 24.15 -9.33
C ALA A 5 -18.94 25.10 -8.75
N ALA A 6 -19.93 25.53 -9.54
CA ALA A 6 -20.99 26.44 -9.12
C ALA A 6 -22.06 25.79 -8.23
N PHE A 7 -22.32 24.48 -8.41
CA PHE A 7 -23.38 23.77 -7.66
C PHE A 7 -23.02 23.47 -6.21
N VAL A 8 -21.73 23.46 -5.87
CA VAL A 8 -21.25 23.21 -4.50
C VAL A 8 -20.87 24.53 -3.79
N VAL A 9 -21.25 25.70 -4.32
CA VAL A 9 -21.02 27.00 -3.66
C VAL A 9 -22.13 27.34 -2.65
N ALA A 10 -23.28 26.67 -2.70
CA ALA A 10 -24.45 27.06 -1.90
C ALA A 10 -24.51 26.51 -0.45
N SER A 11 -23.53 25.73 0.04
CA SER A 11 -23.66 25.07 1.35
C SER A 11 -22.39 25.08 2.21
N ALA A 12 -21.64 26.18 2.21
CA ALA A 12 -20.60 26.39 3.23
C ALA A 12 -21.16 26.67 4.65
N ALA A 13 -22.49 26.78 4.80
CA ALA A 13 -23.16 27.08 6.07
C ALA A 13 -24.21 26.02 6.51
N ALA A 14 -24.37 24.91 5.77
CA ALA A 14 -25.33 23.87 6.13
C ALA A 14 -24.61 22.63 6.66
N THR A 15 -24.57 22.51 7.98
CA THR A 15 -24.37 21.24 8.69
C THR A 15 -25.29 20.15 8.11
N ASN A 16 -24.70 19.02 7.66
CA ASN A 16 -25.35 17.70 7.52
C ASN A 16 -26.68 17.59 6.75
N GLN A 17 -26.93 18.38 5.71
CA GLN A 17 -27.94 18.03 4.71
C GLN A 17 -27.33 18.14 3.31
N ALA A 18 -27.04 16.99 2.71
CA ALA A 18 -26.99 16.92 1.26
C ALA A 18 -28.36 17.37 0.76
N THR A 19 -28.44 18.55 0.15
CA THR A 19 -29.58 18.88 -0.70
C THR A 19 -29.63 17.80 -1.77
N ASN A 20 -30.61 16.90 -1.69
CA ASN A 20 -30.84 15.87 -2.71
C ASN A 20 -31.05 16.59 -4.05
N GLN A 21 -30.00 16.69 -4.85
CA GLN A 21 -30.07 17.19 -6.20
C GLN A 21 -30.37 16.02 -7.12
N TYR A 22 -31.38 16.20 -7.95
CA TYR A 22 -31.84 15.16 -8.86
C TYR A 22 -31.40 15.51 -10.27
N VAL A 23 -31.00 14.50 -11.03
CA VAL A 23 -30.62 14.62 -12.44
C VAL A 23 -31.74 15.24 -13.29
N THR A 24 -32.99 15.11 -12.85
CA THR A 24 -34.18 15.72 -13.45
C THR A 24 -34.25 17.24 -13.30
N THR A 25 -33.40 17.83 -12.44
CA THR A 25 -33.32 19.28 -12.22
C THR A 25 -32.23 19.95 -13.06
N LEU A 26 -31.42 19.17 -13.79
CA LEU A 26 -30.38 19.69 -14.67
C LEU A 26 -30.98 20.38 -15.90
N SER A 27 -30.28 21.38 -16.43
CA SER A 27 -30.60 21.95 -17.73
C SER A 27 -30.41 20.91 -18.85
N ALA A 28 -31.01 21.16 -20.02
CA ALA A 28 -30.89 20.27 -21.16
C ALA A 28 -29.43 20.05 -21.61
N ASP A 29 -28.62 21.11 -21.56
CA ASP A 29 -27.20 21.05 -21.93
C ASP A 29 -26.38 20.23 -20.93
N GLU A 30 -26.64 20.40 -19.63
CA GLU A 30 -26.00 19.63 -18.55
C GLU A 30 -26.34 18.14 -18.63
N LEU A 31 -27.61 17.83 -18.86
CA LEU A 31 -28.08 16.45 -19.03
C LEU A 31 -27.47 15.81 -20.28
N SER A 32 -27.37 16.55 -21.38
CA SER A 32 -26.73 16.09 -22.62
C SER A 32 -25.25 15.77 -22.40
N GLN A 33 -24.53 16.64 -21.71
CA GLN A 33 -23.12 16.41 -21.36
C GLN A 33 -22.96 15.18 -20.45
N LEU A 34 -23.75 15.08 -19.37
CA LEU A 34 -23.70 13.96 -18.44
C LEU A 34 -23.97 12.63 -19.16
N SER A 35 -24.95 12.62 -20.08
CA SER A 35 -25.29 11.44 -20.89
C SER A 35 -24.14 11.02 -21.81
N ALA A 36 -23.46 11.97 -22.44
CA ALA A 36 -22.29 11.68 -23.27
C ALA A 36 -21.12 11.10 -22.45
N GLU A 37 -20.87 11.65 -21.26
CA GLU A 37 -19.83 11.14 -20.36
C GLU A 37 -20.17 9.74 -19.83
N LEU A 38 -21.43 9.47 -19.49
CA LEU A 38 -21.89 8.14 -19.08
C LEU A 38 -21.76 7.13 -20.23
N ALA A 39 -22.13 7.53 -21.45
CA ALA A 39 -21.98 6.68 -22.63
C ALA A 39 -20.51 6.31 -22.88
N GLN A 40 -19.59 7.26 -22.73
CA GLN A 40 -18.15 7.01 -22.83
C GLN A 40 -17.67 6.05 -21.71
N TRP A 41 -18.09 6.30 -20.47
CA TRP A 41 -17.76 5.42 -19.35
C TRP A 41 -18.25 3.98 -19.58
N ARG A 42 -19.46 3.79 -20.15
CA ARG A 42 -20.00 2.47 -20.49
C ARG A 42 -19.14 1.75 -21.53
N GLN A 43 -18.55 2.46 -22.50
CA GLN A 43 -17.64 1.88 -23.47
C GLN A 43 -16.32 1.45 -22.81
N ASP A 44 -15.74 2.32 -21.99
CA ASP A 44 -14.40 2.12 -21.42
C ASP A 44 -14.39 1.12 -20.26
N PHE A 45 -15.43 1.14 -19.42
CA PHE A 45 -15.47 0.40 -18.14
C PHE A 45 -16.65 -0.54 -18.01
N GLY A 46 -17.68 -0.43 -18.85
CA GLY A 46 -18.88 -1.29 -18.80
C GLY A 46 -18.57 -2.79 -18.89
N PRO A 47 -17.69 -3.27 -19.80
CA PRO A 47 -17.29 -4.68 -19.86
C PRO A 47 -16.63 -5.17 -18.57
N ALA A 48 -15.69 -4.38 -18.02
CA ALA A 48 -14.98 -4.72 -16.79
C ALA A 48 -15.92 -4.70 -15.56
N ALA A 49 -16.81 -3.71 -15.48
CA ALA A 49 -17.83 -3.62 -14.43
C ALA A 49 -18.79 -4.80 -14.49
N THR A 50 -19.23 -5.20 -15.69
CA THR A 50 -20.09 -6.38 -15.89
C THR A 50 -19.41 -7.67 -15.43
N ALA A 51 -18.17 -7.91 -15.89
CA ALA A 51 -17.42 -9.12 -15.55
C ALA A 51 -17.21 -9.24 -14.03
N GLN A 52 -16.99 -8.11 -13.36
CA GLN A 52 -16.80 -8.03 -11.91
C GLN A 52 -18.12 -7.91 -11.13
N GLY A 53 -19.28 -7.86 -11.80
CA GLY A 53 -20.59 -7.68 -11.15
C GLY A 53 -20.71 -6.39 -10.36
N LEU A 54 -20.10 -5.31 -10.85
CA LEU A 54 -20.06 -3.99 -10.22
C LEU A 54 -21.17 -3.05 -10.73
N LEU A 55 -21.91 -3.48 -11.75
CA LEU A 55 -23.06 -2.72 -12.24
C LEU A 55 -24.21 -2.77 -11.22
N PRO A 56 -25.03 -1.71 -11.15
CA PRO A 56 -26.24 -1.71 -10.34
C PRO A 56 -27.11 -2.95 -10.60
N PRO A 57 -27.74 -3.52 -9.56
CA PRO A 57 -28.66 -4.63 -9.76
C PRO A 57 -29.83 -4.19 -10.63
N ALA A 58 -30.19 -5.01 -11.63
CA ALA A 58 -31.38 -4.77 -12.43
C ALA A 58 -32.63 -4.94 -11.54
N VAL A 59 -33.51 -3.94 -11.53
CA VAL A 59 -34.80 -4.02 -10.83
C VAL A 59 -35.83 -4.55 -11.83
N GLU A 60 -36.44 -5.71 -11.54
CA GLU A 60 -37.33 -6.43 -12.46
C GLU A 60 -38.54 -5.61 -12.96
N SER A 61 -38.94 -4.56 -12.25
CA SER A 61 -40.06 -3.68 -12.60
C SER A 61 -39.66 -2.34 -13.22
N GLN A 62 -38.38 -2.06 -13.45
CA GLN A 62 -37.94 -0.80 -14.05
C GLN A 62 -38.08 -0.81 -15.58
N SER A 63 -38.72 0.24 -16.11
CA SER A 63 -38.69 0.54 -17.54
C SER A 63 -37.28 0.96 -18.00
N PRO A 64 -36.96 0.83 -19.30
CA PRO A 64 -35.66 1.27 -19.83
C PRO A 64 -35.36 2.75 -19.55
N LEU A 65 -36.39 3.61 -19.53
CA LEU A 65 -36.23 5.03 -19.22
C LEU A 65 -35.89 5.27 -17.74
N GLU A 66 -36.52 4.52 -16.83
CA GLU A 66 -36.21 4.58 -15.40
C GLU A 66 -34.80 4.07 -15.11
N ALA A 67 -34.38 2.97 -15.75
CA ALA A 67 -33.02 2.43 -15.62
C ALA A 67 -31.96 3.43 -16.14
N GLU A 68 -32.24 4.13 -17.24
CA GLU A 68 -31.33 5.17 -17.75
C GLU A 68 -31.27 6.38 -16.81
N THR A 69 -32.43 6.81 -16.29
CA THR A 69 -32.51 7.91 -15.32
C THR A 69 -31.75 7.58 -14.04
N ASP A 70 -31.87 6.36 -13.53
CA ASP A 70 -31.13 5.86 -12.37
C ASP A 70 -29.61 5.83 -12.64
N ALA A 71 -29.18 5.33 -13.80
CA ALA A 71 -27.77 5.33 -14.17
C ALA A 71 -27.19 6.75 -14.27
N LEU A 72 -27.93 7.70 -14.84
CA LEU A 72 -27.53 9.10 -14.91
C LEU A 72 -27.47 9.74 -13.51
N GLN A 73 -28.44 9.45 -12.64
CA GLN A 73 -28.43 9.93 -11.25
C GLN A 73 -27.21 9.41 -10.49
N ARG A 74 -26.92 8.11 -10.56
CA ARG A 74 -25.75 7.48 -9.92
C ARG A 74 -24.45 8.11 -10.39
N PHE A 75 -24.32 8.32 -11.70
CA PHE A 75 -23.14 8.94 -12.28
C PHE A 75 -22.99 10.39 -11.84
N PHE A 76 -24.09 11.15 -11.81
CA PHE A 76 -24.12 12.53 -11.30
C PHE A 76 -23.69 12.59 -9.82
N ASP A 77 -24.27 11.74 -8.97
CA ASP A 77 -23.94 11.68 -7.54
C ASP A 77 -22.45 11.36 -7.31
N ASN A 78 -21.89 10.45 -8.12
CA ASN A 78 -20.46 10.15 -8.05
C ASN A 78 -19.59 11.36 -8.42
N LYS A 79 -19.99 12.15 -9.43
CA LYS A 79 -19.29 13.39 -9.80
C LYS A 79 -19.35 14.45 -8.69
N VAL A 80 -20.47 14.56 -8.00
CA VAL A 80 -20.59 15.42 -6.81
C VAL A 80 -19.65 14.95 -5.70
N ALA A 81 -19.61 13.64 -5.43
CA ALA A 81 -18.71 13.07 -4.43
C ALA A 81 -17.22 13.29 -4.78
N ILE A 82 -16.85 13.19 -6.07
CA ILE A 82 -15.50 13.51 -6.56
C ILE A 82 -15.13 14.96 -6.27
N GLU A 83 -16.04 15.92 -6.47
CA GLU A 83 -15.78 17.32 -6.19
C GLU A 83 -15.61 17.58 -4.69
N ILE A 84 -16.40 16.93 -3.84
CA ILE A 84 -16.23 16.97 -2.38
C ILE A 84 -14.87 16.39 -1.98
N ALA A 85 -14.47 15.26 -2.56
CA ALA A 85 -13.18 14.62 -2.30
C ALA A 85 -12.01 15.54 -2.68
N ARG A 86 -12.07 16.20 -3.85
CA ARG A 86 -11.05 17.16 -4.30
C ARG A 86 -10.88 18.35 -3.34
N ARG A 87 -11.99 18.90 -2.83
CA ARG A 87 -11.97 20.03 -1.89
C ARG A 87 -11.38 19.65 -0.54
N THR A 88 -11.69 18.44 -0.08
CA THR A 88 -11.28 17.94 1.23
C THR A 88 -9.88 17.33 1.23
N ASN A 89 -9.37 16.93 0.06
CA ASN A 89 -8.06 16.33 -0.13
C ASN A 89 -7.32 17.02 -1.30
N PRO A 90 -6.86 18.27 -1.14
CA PRO A 90 -6.30 19.07 -2.22
C PRO A 90 -4.99 18.53 -2.81
N ASN A 91 -4.33 17.60 -2.10
CA ASN A 91 -3.10 16.95 -2.53
C ASN A 91 -3.35 15.61 -3.24
N ALA A 92 -4.61 15.23 -3.45
CA ALA A 92 -5.02 14.02 -4.16
C ALA A 92 -5.88 14.34 -5.38
N THR A 93 -5.85 13.45 -6.36
CA THR A 93 -6.69 13.50 -7.56
C THR A 93 -7.72 12.39 -7.51
N PHE A 94 -8.92 12.74 -7.98
CA PHE A 94 -10.08 11.86 -8.00
C PHE A 94 -10.77 11.96 -9.35
N ASP A 95 -11.19 10.83 -9.90
CA ASP A 95 -11.93 10.74 -11.14
C ASP A 95 -12.90 9.55 -11.13
N ASN A 96 -13.69 9.43 -12.18
CA ASN A 96 -14.64 8.35 -12.40
C ASN A 96 -14.14 7.34 -13.44
N ASN A 97 -12.82 7.30 -13.73
CA ASN A 97 -12.20 6.43 -14.73
C ASN A 97 -11.89 5.05 -14.14
N HIS A 98 -12.92 4.42 -13.59
CA HIS A 98 -12.86 3.11 -12.98
C HIS A 98 -14.23 2.40 -13.02
N PRO A 99 -14.25 1.06 -12.86
CA PRO A 99 -15.50 0.27 -12.92
C PRO A 99 -16.54 0.56 -11.82
N PHE A 100 -16.15 1.15 -10.69
CA PHE A 100 -17.07 1.44 -9.57
C PHE A 100 -17.96 2.69 -9.76
N ALA A 101 -17.87 3.44 -10.88
CA ALA A 101 -18.44 4.78 -10.97
C ALA A 101 -19.98 4.87 -10.90
N LEU A 102 -20.69 3.75 -11.08
CA LEU A 102 -22.15 3.66 -10.96
C LEU A 102 -22.65 3.09 -9.63
N MET A 103 -21.74 2.69 -8.74
CA MET A 103 -22.12 2.28 -7.40
C MET A 103 -22.51 3.49 -6.57
N THR A 104 -23.65 3.41 -5.89
CA THR A 104 -23.96 4.29 -4.76
C THR A 104 -22.92 4.12 -3.65
N ASP A 105 -22.86 5.08 -2.72
CA ASP A 105 -21.98 4.97 -1.55
C ASP A 105 -22.33 3.75 -0.69
N ALA A 106 -23.61 3.41 -0.57
CA ALA A 106 -24.06 2.22 0.17
C ALA A 106 -23.65 0.91 -0.52
N GLU A 107 -23.82 0.81 -1.85
CA GLU A 107 -23.38 -0.37 -2.61
C GLU A 107 -21.86 -0.52 -2.57
N PHE A 108 -21.10 0.57 -2.71
CA PHE A 108 -19.64 0.53 -2.61
C PHE A 108 -19.18 0.14 -1.20
N LYS A 109 -19.79 0.71 -0.15
CA LYS A 109 -19.55 0.31 1.24
C LYS A 109 -19.80 -1.18 1.45
N ASN A 110 -20.90 -1.70 0.90
CA ASN A 110 -21.24 -3.12 0.96
C ASN A 110 -20.31 -4.00 0.11
N HIS A 111 -19.79 -3.48 -1.01
CA HIS A 111 -18.80 -4.17 -1.83
C HIS A 111 -17.45 -4.32 -1.11
N VAL A 112 -17.00 -3.28 -0.40
CA VAL A 112 -15.83 -3.37 0.48
C VAL A 112 -16.11 -4.32 1.65
N GLY A 113 -17.31 -4.24 2.22
CA GLY A 113 -18.04 -5.38 2.79
C GLY A 113 -17.57 -5.91 4.14
N LEU A 114 -16.63 -5.26 4.84
CA LEU A 114 -16.24 -5.67 6.19
C LEU A 114 -16.68 -4.69 7.27
N SER A 115 -17.10 -5.27 8.39
CA SER A 115 -17.14 -4.57 9.68
C SER A 115 -16.19 -5.29 10.62
N PHE A 116 -15.21 -4.56 11.16
CA PHE A 116 -14.29 -5.09 12.17
C PHE A 116 -14.83 -4.93 13.60
N GLU A 117 -16.06 -4.44 13.79
CA GLU A 117 -16.61 -4.24 15.13
C GLU A 117 -16.65 -5.55 15.93
N GLU A 118 -17.13 -6.61 15.28
CA GLU A 118 -17.13 -7.96 15.80
C GLU A 118 -15.74 -8.57 15.61
N GLY A 119 -14.99 -8.70 16.71
CA GLY A 119 -13.64 -9.30 16.73
C GLY A 119 -12.50 -8.36 17.10
N TYR A 120 -12.76 -7.06 17.34
CA TYR A 120 -11.74 -6.16 17.88
C TYR A 120 -11.18 -6.63 19.23
N SER A 121 -11.97 -7.36 20.02
CA SER A 121 -11.50 -8.00 21.27
C SER A 121 -10.44 -9.07 21.00
N ALA A 122 -10.65 -9.94 20.00
CA ALA A 122 -9.69 -10.94 19.57
C ALA A 122 -8.44 -10.31 18.95
N PHE A 123 -8.60 -9.25 18.14
CA PHE A 123 -7.46 -8.48 17.68
C PHE A 123 -6.66 -7.89 18.86
N ARG A 124 -7.32 -7.29 19.85
CA ARG A 124 -6.65 -6.70 21.03
C ARG A 124 -5.96 -7.73 21.90
N SER A 125 -6.40 -9.00 21.89
CA SER A 125 -5.76 -10.09 22.63
C SER A 125 -4.49 -10.62 21.96
N LEU A 126 -4.22 -10.25 20.70
CA LEU A 126 -2.92 -10.53 20.06
C LEU A 126 -1.77 -9.95 20.88
N ARG A 127 -0.64 -10.67 20.87
CA ARG A 127 0.60 -10.20 21.47
C ARG A 127 1.01 -8.87 20.82
N THR A 128 1.28 -7.87 21.65
CA THR A 128 1.87 -6.62 21.15
C THR A 128 3.34 -6.85 20.85
N ALA A 129 3.80 -6.42 19.67
CA ALA A 129 5.21 -6.50 19.33
C ALA A 129 6.01 -5.54 20.21
N ASP A 130 7.13 -6.00 20.76
CA ASP A 130 8.10 -5.14 21.44
C ASP A 130 9.02 -4.52 20.38
N LEU A 131 8.65 -3.32 19.91
CA LEU A 131 9.41 -2.58 18.90
C LEU A 131 10.22 -1.47 19.57
N ASP A 132 11.51 -1.38 19.23
CA ASP A 132 12.31 -0.21 19.57
C ASP A 132 11.91 0.97 18.65
N VAL A 133 10.91 1.71 19.08
CA VAL A 133 10.41 2.90 18.36
C VAL A 133 11.37 4.08 18.35
N LEU A 134 12.46 4.00 19.13
CA LEU A 134 13.53 5.00 19.19
C LEU A 134 14.74 4.61 18.33
N ALA A 135 14.79 3.38 17.81
CA ALA A 135 15.84 2.92 16.93
C ALA A 135 15.96 3.83 15.69
N PRO A 136 17.19 4.04 15.16
CA PRO A 136 17.38 4.71 13.89
C PRO A 136 16.54 4.04 12.79
N ARG A 137 15.82 4.86 12.03
CA ARG A 137 14.95 4.44 10.93
C ARG A 137 15.39 5.09 9.62
N ALA A 138 15.09 4.43 8.50
CA ALA A 138 15.27 5.02 7.19
C ALA A 138 14.42 6.29 7.04
N THR A 139 14.86 7.21 6.19
CA THR A 139 14.06 8.40 5.83
C THR A 139 12.82 8.04 5.03
N SER A 140 12.92 6.98 4.23
CA SER A 140 11.84 6.37 3.46
C SER A 140 12.10 4.88 3.27
N VAL A 141 11.02 4.13 3.09
CA VAL A 141 11.04 2.71 2.72
C VAL A 141 10.01 2.49 1.62
N ASP A 142 10.38 1.74 0.58
CA ASP A 142 9.43 1.26 -0.43
C ASP A 142 9.72 -0.21 -0.73
N TRP A 143 8.96 -1.11 -0.13
CA TRP A 143 9.11 -2.55 -0.35
C TRP A 143 8.74 -2.98 -1.77
N THR A 144 8.05 -2.15 -2.56
CA THR A 144 7.72 -2.48 -3.96
C THR A 144 8.96 -2.47 -4.87
N THR A 145 10.08 -1.90 -4.42
CA THR A 145 11.38 -2.01 -5.11
C THR A 145 12.14 -3.28 -4.70
N SER A 146 11.64 -4.03 -3.72
CA SER A 146 12.20 -5.31 -3.30
C SER A 146 11.63 -6.46 -4.12
N LYS A 147 12.37 -7.56 -4.21
CA LYS A 147 11.87 -8.84 -4.76
C LYS A 147 10.86 -9.53 -3.85
N CYS A 148 10.57 -9.00 -2.66
CA CYS A 148 9.71 -9.64 -1.67
C CYS A 148 8.28 -9.09 -1.63
N VAL A 149 7.79 -8.53 -2.75
CA VAL A 149 6.40 -8.07 -2.89
C VAL A 149 5.85 -8.55 -4.22
N ASN A 150 4.79 -9.37 -4.19
CA ASN A 150 4.09 -9.82 -5.39
C ASN A 150 3.33 -8.68 -6.10
N PRO A 151 3.00 -8.83 -7.41
CA PRO A 151 2.17 -7.89 -8.15
C PRO A 151 0.78 -7.68 -7.53
N VAL A 152 0.17 -6.51 -7.73
CA VAL A 152 -1.17 -6.20 -7.21
C VAL A 152 -2.22 -7.20 -7.73
N ARG A 153 -3.04 -7.70 -6.80
CA ARG A 153 -4.14 -8.66 -7.06
C ARG A 153 -5.50 -7.94 -7.12
N ASN A 154 -6.52 -8.67 -7.55
CA ASN A 154 -7.91 -8.20 -7.56
C ASN A 154 -8.82 -9.20 -6.82
N GLN A 155 -9.46 -8.76 -5.74
CA GLN A 155 -10.37 -9.56 -4.93
C GLN A 155 -11.73 -9.81 -5.59
N GLY A 156 -12.09 -9.04 -6.61
CA GLY A 156 -13.38 -9.13 -7.30
C GLY A 156 -14.58 -9.00 -6.34
N LYS A 157 -15.59 -9.85 -6.52
CA LYS A 157 -16.87 -9.84 -5.79
C LYS A 157 -16.79 -10.32 -4.34
N CYS A 158 -15.68 -10.92 -3.94
CA CYS A 158 -15.50 -11.45 -2.60
C CYS A 158 -15.12 -10.32 -1.64
N ALA A 159 -15.70 -10.27 -0.43
CA ALA A 159 -15.20 -9.40 0.65
C ALA A 159 -13.88 -9.98 1.25
N GLY A 160 -12.88 -10.16 0.39
CA GLY A 160 -11.64 -10.88 0.66
C GLY A 160 -10.47 -9.99 1.08
N CYS A 161 -10.65 -8.69 1.31
CA CYS A 161 -9.51 -7.82 1.62
C CYS A 161 -8.72 -8.28 2.86
N TRP A 162 -9.39 -8.89 3.85
CA TRP A 162 -8.75 -9.50 5.01
C TRP A 162 -7.74 -10.60 4.64
N LEU A 163 -8.08 -11.45 3.67
CA LEU A 163 -7.21 -12.53 3.21
C LEU A 163 -6.14 -12.03 2.24
N PHE A 164 -6.42 -11.05 1.38
CA PHE A 164 -5.40 -10.46 0.51
C PHE A 164 -4.35 -9.69 1.32
N SER A 165 -4.79 -8.99 2.36
CA SER A 165 -3.92 -8.30 3.31
C SER A 165 -3.02 -9.29 4.08
N ALA A 166 -3.59 -10.39 4.57
CA ALA A 166 -2.85 -11.43 5.27
C ALA A 166 -1.86 -12.16 4.35
N VAL A 167 -2.32 -12.63 3.18
CA VAL A 167 -1.51 -13.37 2.21
C VAL A 167 -0.35 -12.52 1.73
N GLY A 168 -0.58 -11.27 1.28
CA GLY A 168 0.50 -10.39 0.84
C GLY A 168 1.54 -10.10 1.93
N THR A 169 1.11 -10.02 3.19
CA THR A 169 2.02 -9.87 4.34
C THR A 169 2.81 -11.16 4.61
N ALA A 170 2.16 -12.33 4.53
CA ALA A 170 2.78 -13.63 4.74
C ALA A 170 3.83 -13.97 3.67
N GLU A 171 3.53 -13.71 2.39
CA GLU A 171 4.47 -13.88 1.27
C GLU A 171 5.71 -13.03 1.47
N SER A 172 5.52 -11.76 1.84
CA SER A 172 6.62 -10.82 2.09
C SER A 172 7.49 -11.30 3.25
N ALA A 173 6.88 -11.69 4.37
CA ALA A 173 7.61 -12.20 5.54
C ALA A 173 8.37 -13.50 5.23
N HIS A 174 7.75 -14.41 4.47
CA HIS A 174 8.42 -15.63 4.00
C HIS A 174 9.64 -15.30 3.16
N CYS A 175 9.50 -14.44 2.14
CA CYS A 175 10.59 -14.05 1.26
C CYS A 175 11.72 -13.33 2.01
N LEU A 176 11.39 -12.51 3.01
CA LEU A 176 12.41 -11.84 3.84
C LEU A 176 13.17 -12.83 4.72
N ALA A 177 12.55 -13.93 5.13
CA ALA A 177 13.21 -14.98 5.92
C ALA A 177 14.05 -15.95 5.06
N THR A 178 13.60 -16.28 3.85
CA THR A 178 14.19 -17.37 3.03
C THR A 178 14.90 -16.89 1.77
N GLY A 179 14.57 -15.69 1.30
CA GLY A 179 14.96 -15.18 -0.02
C GLY A 179 14.10 -15.70 -1.18
N GLU A 180 13.09 -16.53 -0.92
CA GLU A 180 12.18 -17.10 -1.93
C GLU A 180 10.86 -16.33 -1.95
N LEU A 181 10.55 -15.66 -3.07
CA LEU A 181 9.21 -15.10 -3.29
C LEU A 181 8.30 -16.23 -3.78
N ILE A 182 7.22 -16.46 -3.04
CA ILE A 182 6.17 -17.42 -3.38
C ILE A 182 4.88 -16.67 -3.72
N ASP A 183 4.05 -17.29 -4.55
CA ASP A 183 2.72 -16.80 -4.91
C ASP A 183 1.67 -17.70 -4.27
N LEU A 184 1.12 -17.27 -3.14
CA LEU A 184 0.21 -18.06 -2.32
C LEU A 184 -1.24 -17.95 -2.79
N SER A 185 -1.99 -19.04 -2.64
CA SER A 185 -3.40 -19.09 -3.00
C SER A 185 -4.27 -18.35 -1.99
N GLU A 186 -4.86 -17.23 -2.42
CA GLU A 186 -5.97 -16.62 -1.68
C GLU A 186 -7.19 -17.53 -1.62
N GLN A 187 -7.40 -18.40 -2.62
CA GLN A 187 -8.54 -19.31 -2.65
C GLN A 187 -8.52 -20.30 -1.49
N GLN A 188 -7.36 -20.88 -1.17
CA GLN A 188 -7.23 -21.80 -0.05
C GLN A 188 -7.62 -21.10 1.25
N VAL A 189 -7.12 -19.88 1.48
CA VAL A 189 -7.47 -19.11 2.69
C VAL A 189 -8.97 -18.82 2.71
N THR A 190 -9.54 -18.43 1.56
CA THR A 190 -10.97 -18.16 1.42
C THR A 190 -11.83 -19.37 1.79
N SER A 191 -11.48 -20.56 1.29
CA SER A 191 -12.30 -21.76 1.44
C SER A 191 -12.05 -22.51 2.75
N CYS A 192 -10.85 -22.41 3.33
CA CYS A 192 -10.40 -23.28 4.41
C CYS A 192 -10.09 -22.59 5.75
N SER A 193 -9.87 -21.26 5.77
CA SER A 193 -9.53 -20.54 7.00
C SER A 193 -10.78 -20.16 7.80
N THR A 194 -11.49 -21.15 8.34
CA THR A 194 -12.76 -20.93 9.07
C THR A 194 -12.59 -20.67 10.57
N ASN A 195 -11.42 -20.97 11.13
CA ASN A 195 -11.12 -20.72 12.54
C ASN A 195 -10.76 -19.23 12.78
N GLY A 196 -11.00 -18.73 13.99
CA GLY A 196 -10.58 -17.39 14.39
C GLY A 196 -11.35 -16.24 13.74
N GLY A 197 -12.52 -16.52 13.15
CA GLY A 197 -13.42 -15.49 12.59
C GLY A 197 -13.34 -15.31 11.08
N GLY A 198 -12.69 -16.21 10.34
CA GLY A 198 -12.75 -16.22 8.88
C GLY A 198 -14.07 -16.79 8.36
N GLN A 199 -14.77 -16.02 7.51
CA GLN A 199 -16.04 -16.38 6.90
C GLN A 199 -15.96 -16.33 5.35
N GLY A 200 -14.76 -16.56 4.81
CA GLY A 200 -14.49 -16.52 3.37
C GLY A 200 -14.88 -15.17 2.75
N CYS A 201 -15.83 -15.18 1.82
CA CYS A 201 -16.33 -13.98 1.15
C CYS A 201 -17.32 -13.15 1.96
N GLN A 202 -17.70 -13.56 3.17
CA GLN A 202 -18.43 -12.72 4.13
C GLN A 202 -17.50 -11.93 5.05
N GLY A 203 -16.18 -12.11 4.89
CA GLY A 203 -15.18 -11.36 5.63
C GLY A 203 -14.37 -12.17 6.61
N GLY A 204 -13.57 -11.47 7.40
CA GLY A 204 -12.71 -12.08 8.40
C GLY A 204 -11.61 -11.13 8.85
N TRP A 205 -10.62 -11.68 9.56
CA TRP A 205 -9.57 -10.91 10.19
C TRP A 205 -8.19 -11.29 9.66
N PRO A 206 -7.34 -10.31 9.27
CA PRO A 206 -6.02 -10.61 8.73
C PRO A 206 -5.16 -11.48 9.66
N HIS A 207 -5.21 -11.24 10.98
CA HIS A 207 -4.45 -12.02 11.95
C HIS A 207 -4.85 -13.51 11.98
N ALA A 208 -6.15 -13.81 11.83
CA ALA A 208 -6.62 -15.19 11.81
C ALA A 208 -6.13 -15.94 10.56
N ALA A 209 -6.11 -15.27 9.40
CA ALA A 209 -5.51 -15.82 8.19
C ALA A 209 -3.99 -16.01 8.32
N LEU A 210 -3.28 -15.08 8.98
CA LEU A 210 -1.85 -15.23 9.26
C LEU A 210 -1.58 -16.45 10.17
N ASP A 211 -2.38 -16.65 11.22
CA ASP A 211 -2.25 -17.80 12.12
C ASP A 211 -2.60 -19.13 11.42
N TYR A 212 -3.61 -19.13 10.55
CA TYR A 212 -3.93 -20.26 9.68
C TYR A 212 -2.75 -20.63 8.78
N LEU A 213 -2.15 -19.65 8.10
CA LEU A 213 -1.01 -19.84 7.22
C LEU A 213 0.26 -20.27 7.99
N SER A 214 0.49 -19.72 9.18
CA SER A 214 1.62 -20.09 10.05
C SER A 214 1.56 -21.57 10.47
N SER A 215 0.38 -22.04 10.85
CA SER A 215 0.18 -23.39 11.38
C SER A 215 0.05 -24.46 10.29
N GLY A 216 -0.64 -24.16 9.19
CA GLY A 216 -1.00 -25.14 8.16
C GLY A 216 -0.19 -25.04 6.86
N GLY A 217 0.56 -23.95 6.65
CA GLY A 217 1.18 -23.65 5.36
C GLY A 217 0.16 -23.23 4.29
N GLY A 218 0.67 -22.89 3.11
CA GLY A 218 -0.12 -22.39 1.98
C GLY A 218 0.13 -23.15 0.68
N CYS A 219 -0.93 -23.38 -0.09
CA CYS A 219 -0.92 -23.74 -1.50
C CYS A 219 -0.36 -22.57 -2.30
N LEU A 220 0.23 -22.87 -3.45
CA LEU A 220 0.54 -21.85 -4.43
C LEU A 220 -0.72 -21.51 -5.25
N GLU A 221 -0.80 -20.27 -5.74
CA GLU A 221 -1.92 -19.81 -6.57
C GLU A 221 -2.09 -20.68 -7.82
N GLN A 222 -0.99 -21.13 -8.44
CA GLN A 222 -1.03 -22.04 -9.59
C GLN A 222 -1.67 -23.41 -9.28
N ASP A 223 -1.61 -23.86 -8.01
CA ASP A 223 -2.13 -25.18 -7.59
C ASP A 223 -3.56 -25.09 -7.04
N TYR A 224 -3.97 -23.89 -6.59
CA TYR A 224 -5.33 -23.62 -6.11
C TYR A 224 -5.77 -22.21 -6.51
N PRO A 225 -6.18 -21.99 -7.77
CA PRO A 225 -6.43 -20.66 -8.31
C PRO A 225 -7.60 -19.90 -7.67
N TYR A 226 -7.51 -18.57 -7.67
CA TYR A 226 -8.55 -17.68 -7.15
C TYR A 226 -9.79 -17.61 -8.05
N THR A 227 -10.87 -18.25 -7.58
CA THR A 227 -12.18 -18.29 -8.25
C THR A 227 -13.25 -17.47 -7.52
N SER A 228 -13.06 -17.24 -6.22
CA SER A 228 -13.98 -16.47 -5.38
C SER A 228 -14.17 -15.03 -5.84
N GLY A 229 -13.18 -14.44 -6.52
CA GLY A 229 -13.32 -13.10 -7.08
C GLY A 229 -14.37 -13.00 -8.19
N SER A 230 -14.53 -14.05 -8.99
CA SER A 230 -15.53 -14.07 -10.08
C SER A 230 -16.90 -14.56 -9.59
N SER A 231 -16.92 -15.52 -8.67
CA SER A 231 -18.15 -16.14 -8.17
C SER A 231 -18.80 -15.39 -7.00
N GLY A 232 -18.01 -14.63 -6.23
CA GLY A 232 -18.43 -14.08 -4.94
C GLY A 232 -18.66 -15.16 -3.87
N GLN A 233 -18.35 -16.43 -4.15
CA GLN A 233 -18.58 -17.56 -3.26
C GLN A 233 -17.28 -18.02 -2.63
N SER A 234 -17.31 -18.38 -1.34
CA SER A 234 -16.12 -18.86 -0.62
C SER A 234 -15.56 -20.16 -1.18
N GLY A 235 -16.38 -20.96 -1.86
CA GLY A 235 -16.03 -22.30 -2.33
C GLY A 235 -15.91 -23.30 -1.17
N THR A 236 -15.77 -24.57 -1.52
CA THR A 236 -15.56 -25.66 -0.54
C THR A 236 -14.07 -25.83 -0.28
N CYS A 237 -13.68 -26.01 0.98
CA CYS A 237 -12.29 -26.34 1.31
C CYS A 237 -11.88 -27.67 0.68
N GLN A 238 -10.85 -27.65 -0.16
CA GLN A 238 -10.30 -28.84 -0.80
C GLN A 238 -8.86 -29.11 -0.33
N ASN A 239 -8.49 -30.38 -0.28
CA ASN A 239 -7.10 -30.81 -0.10
C ASN A 239 -6.50 -31.18 -1.46
N SER A 240 -6.43 -30.20 -2.37
CA SER A 240 -6.04 -30.38 -3.77
C SER A 240 -4.58 -30.06 -4.07
N CYS A 241 -3.84 -29.52 -3.09
CA CYS A 241 -2.48 -29.02 -3.28
C CYS A 241 -1.50 -29.62 -2.25
N SER A 242 -0.20 -29.55 -2.54
CA SER A 242 0.85 -29.75 -1.54
C SER A 242 1.19 -28.41 -0.88
N LYS A 243 0.79 -28.23 0.39
CA LYS A 243 1.02 -26.98 1.13
C LYS A 243 2.51 -26.76 1.39
N LYS A 244 2.99 -25.56 1.07
CA LYS A 244 4.32 -25.07 1.44
C LYS A 244 4.31 -24.63 2.90
N LYS A 245 5.25 -25.13 3.68
CA LYS A 245 5.50 -24.62 5.03
C LYS A 245 6.09 -23.22 4.93
N LEU A 246 5.53 -22.28 5.70
CA LEU A 246 5.95 -20.89 5.65
C LEU A 246 6.98 -20.57 6.75
N SER A 247 7.92 -19.68 6.42
CA SER A 247 9.04 -19.29 7.29
C SER A 247 8.79 -17.91 7.89
N PHE A 248 7.87 -17.84 8.83
CA PHE A 248 7.67 -16.68 9.69
C PHE A 248 7.09 -17.15 11.03
N GLY A 249 7.21 -16.31 12.04
CA GLY A 249 6.82 -16.60 13.41
C GLY A 249 5.39 -16.19 13.72
N ALA A 250 5.09 -16.04 14.99
CA ALA A 250 3.73 -15.74 15.44
C ALA A 250 3.26 -14.35 14.96
N THR A 251 1.96 -14.24 14.74
CA THR A 251 1.29 -12.96 14.49
C THR A 251 1.38 -12.05 15.72
N VAL A 252 1.72 -10.79 15.49
CA VAL A 252 1.78 -9.73 16.49
C VAL A 252 0.99 -8.52 16.01
N ARG A 253 0.65 -7.63 16.95
CA ARG A 253 0.01 -6.35 16.65
C ARG A 253 0.81 -5.16 17.14
N VAL A 254 0.59 -4.01 16.52
CA VAL A 254 1.01 -2.70 17.01
C VAL A 254 -0.04 -1.65 16.67
N SER A 255 0.12 -0.44 17.21
CA SER A 255 -0.67 0.73 16.84
C SER A 255 0.15 2.00 17.00
N GLY A 256 -0.28 3.07 16.33
CA GLY A 256 0.37 4.38 16.35
C GLY A 256 1.44 4.54 15.26
N GLU A 257 1.70 5.79 14.89
CA GLU A 257 2.57 6.11 13.75
C GLU A 257 4.01 5.62 13.94
N ALA A 258 4.57 5.81 15.13
CA ALA A 258 5.94 5.39 15.42
C ALA A 258 6.11 3.88 15.25
N ALA A 259 5.14 3.09 15.73
CA ALA A 259 5.19 1.64 15.63
C ALA A 259 4.97 1.15 14.19
N LEU A 260 4.04 1.75 13.43
CA LEU A 260 3.86 1.42 12.01
C LEU A 260 5.14 1.71 11.22
N VAL A 261 5.75 2.87 11.43
CA VAL A 261 7.01 3.25 10.77
C VAL A 261 8.13 2.28 11.16
N THR A 262 8.29 1.95 12.44
CA THR A 262 9.30 0.99 12.89
C THR A 262 9.08 -0.39 12.26
N ALA A 263 7.85 -0.89 12.22
CA ALA A 263 7.54 -2.17 11.56
C ALA A 263 7.82 -2.12 10.04
N LEU A 264 7.50 -1.01 9.38
CA LEU A 264 7.78 -0.85 7.95
C LEU A 264 9.28 -0.80 7.62
N ASN A 265 10.17 -0.52 8.57
CA ASN A 265 11.62 -0.64 8.34
C ASN A 265 12.08 -2.10 8.23
N THR A 266 11.27 -3.06 8.68
CA THR A 266 11.65 -4.48 8.67
C THR A 266 10.85 -5.30 7.66
N GLN A 267 9.58 -4.97 7.42
CA GLN A 267 8.71 -5.70 6.49
C GLN A 267 7.45 -4.94 6.09
N PRO A 268 6.77 -5.35 5.00
CA PRO A 268 5.36 -5.03 4.77
C PRO A 268 4.47 -5.55 5.89
N VAL A 269 3.40 -4.82 6.21
CA VAL A 269 2.47 -5.16 7.30
C VAL A 269 1.01 -5.00 6.89
N SER A 270 0.12 -5.80 7.50
CA SER A 270 -1.33 -5.65 7.34
C SER A 270 -1.82 -4.48 8.19
N VAL A 271 -2.62 -3.59 7.58
CA VAL A 271 -3.26 -2.45 8.26
C VAL A 271 -4.75 -2.42 7.98
N LEU A 272 -5.53 -2.03 8.99
CA LEU A 272 -6.96 -1.74 8.86
C LEU A 272 -7.16 -0.26 8.53
N VAL A 273 -8.06 0.02 7.59
CA VAL A 273 -8.37 1.38 7.13
C VAL A 273 -9.86 1.59 6.94
N GLU A 274 -10.28 2.85 6.94
CA GLU A 274 -11.58 3.29 6.43
C GLU A 274 -11.49 3.45 4.90
N GLY A 275 -11.82 2.38 4.17
CA GLY A 275 -11.71 2.28 2.71
C GLY A 275 -13.04 2.21 1.95
N GLY A 276 -14.15 1.87 2.60
CA GLY A 276 -15.49 1.79 1.99
C GLY A 276 -16.19 3.14 1.88
N ASN A 277 -15.54 4.13 1.27
CA ASN A 277 -16.06 5.48 1.10
C ASN A 277 -15.74 6.06 -0.29
N SER A 278 -16.39 7.19 -0.62
CA SER A 278 -16.25 7.84 -1.93
C SER A 278 -14.85 8.42 -2.20
N VAL A 279 -14.05 8.72 -1.16
CA VAL A 279 -12.65 9.17 -1.31
C VAL A 279 -11.82 8.03 -1.88
N TRP A 280 -11.94 6.82 -1.34
CA TRP A 280 -11.24 5.63 -1.84
C TRP A 280 -11.83 5.13 -3.16
N ARG A 281 -13.16 5.11 -3.32
CA ARG A 281 -13.82 4.68 -4.57
C ARG A 281 -13.22 5.37 -5.79
N ASN A 282 -13.05 6.69 -5.68
CA ASN A 282 -12.67 7.56 -6.79
C ASN A 282 -11.19 7.97 -6.79
N TYR A 283 -10.35 7.41 -5.91
CA TYR A 283 -8.94 7.80 -5.81
C TYR A 283 -8.17 7.46 -7.08
N ARG A 284 -7.42 8.44 -7.60
CA ARG A 284 -6.55 8.28 -8.77
C ARG A 284 -5.08 8.42 -8.45
N GLY A 285 -4.72 9.36 -7.58
CA GLY A 285 -3.33 9.61 -7.22
C GLY A 285 -3.15 10.72 -6.20
N GLY A 286 -1.91 10.97 -5.80
CA GLY A 286 -1.59 11.98 -4.79
C GLY A 286 -1.78 11.47 -3.36
N VAL A 287 -1.84 12.37 -2.38
CA VAL A 287 -1.89 12.01 -0.95
C VAL A 287 -3.25 12.35 -0.37
N ILE A 288 -3.99 11.33 0.06
CA ILE A 288 -5.22 11.50 0.84
C ILE A 288 -4.83 12.00 2.23
N THR A 289 -5.45 13.10 2.67
CA THR A 289 -5.23 13.72 3.97
C THR A 289 -6.34 13.36 4.96
N GLN A 290 -7.56 13.08 4.47
CA GLN A 290 -8.71 12.73 5.30
C GLN A 290 -9.72 11.81 4.62
N CYS A 291 -10.37 10.99 5.44
CA CYS A 291 -11.55 10.20 5.10
C CYS A 291 -12.77 10.74 5.88
N PRO A 292 -14.02 10.31 5.58
CA PRO A 292 -15.23 10.77 6.27
C PRO A 292 -15.25 10.58 7.79
N GLY A 293 -14.40 9.70 8.35
CA GLY A 293 -14.25 9.51 9.80
C GLY A 293 -15.08 8.34 10.35
N ALA A 294 -15.49 7.41 9.49
CA ALA A 294 -16.11 6.16 9.89
C ALA A 294 -15.08 5.18 10.49
N ARG A 295 -15.59 4.04 10.99
CA ARG A 295 -14.74 2.93 11.47
C ARG A 295 -14.04 2.24 10.31
N SER A 296 -12.90 1.61 10.59
CA SER A 296 -12.22 0.76 9.61
C SER A 296 -13.12 -0.37 9.15
N ASP A 297 -13.08 -0.62 7.85
CA ASP A 297 -13.93 -1.56 7.11
C ASP A 297 -13.18 -2.27 5.98
N HIS A 298 -11.87 -2.01 5.85
CA HIS A 298 -11.03 -2.57 4.82
C HIS A 298 -9.67 -2.95 5.39
N ALA A 299 -9.08 -4.03 4.88
CA ALA A 299 -7.74 -4.49 5.24
C ALA A 299 -6.84 -4.45 4.01
N VAL A 300 -5.66 -3.85 4.16
CA VAL A 300 -4.71 -3.59 3.08
C VAL A 300 -3.29 -3.83 3.57
N VAL A 301 -2.30 -3.77 2.68
CA VAL A 301 -0.88 -3.96 3.07
C VAL A 301 -0.17 -2.62 3.01
N ALA A 302 0.35 -2.15 4.13
CA ALA A 302 1.31 -1.05 4.12
C ALA A 302 2.66 -1.59 3.64
N VAL A 303 3.17 -1.02 2.54
CA VAL A 303 4.39 -1.48 1.84
C VAL A 303 5.50 -0.44 1.88
N GLY A 304 5.31 0.66 2.58
CA GLY A 304 6.34 1.69 2.67
C GLY A 304 5.85 3.01 3.23
N TYR A 305 6.79 3.94 3.33
CA TYR A 305 6.53 5.31 3.70
C TYR A 305 7.62 6.23 3.13
N ASP A 306 7.29 7.50 2.96
CA ASP A 306 8.23 8.60 2.74
C ASP A 306 7.99 9.70 3.79
N SER A 307 8.65 10.86 3.69
CA SER A 307 8.51 11.94 4.67
C SER A 307 7.07 12.42 4.90
N SER A 308 6.14 12.21 3.96
CA SER A 308 4.79 12.79 4.00
C SER A 308 3.66 11.76 3.96
N SER A 309 3.91 10.53 3.53
CA SER A 309 2.86 9.55 3.24
C SER A 309 3.26 8.10 3.51
N TYR A 310 2.26 7.28 3.81
CA TYR A 310 2.34 5.82 3.78
C TYR A 310 1.94 5.33 2.38
N LYS A 311 2.68 4.36 1.82
CA LYS A 311 2.32 3.67 0.57
C LYS A 311 1.58 2.39 0.91
N ILE A 312 0.35 2.28 0.42
CA ILE A 312 -0.57 1.20 0.77
C ILE A 312 -0.94 0.43 -0.50
N ARG A 313 -0.73 -0.88 -0.49
CA ARG A 313 -1.14 -1.81 -1.55
C ARG A 313 -2.59 -2.25 -1.31
N ASN A 314 -3.45 -1.99 -2.29
CA ASN A 314 -4.85 -2.40 -2.28
C ASN A 314 -5.05 -3.73 -3.05
N SER A 315 -6.27 -4.26 -3.01
CA SER A 315 -6.68 -5.51 -3.63
C SER A 315 -7.77 -5.32 -4.71
N TRP A 316 -7.82 -4.16 -5.36
CA TRP A 316 -8.82 -3.82 -6.39
C TRP A 316 -8.22 -3.80 -7.82
N GLY A 317 -7.09 -4.48 -8.01
CA GLY A 317 -6.37 -4.55 -9.27
C GLY A 317 -5.52 -3.32 -9.57
N ALA A 318 -4.59 -3.47 -10.52
CA ALA A 318 -3.62 -2.44 -10.87
C ALA A 318 -4.21 -1.24 -11.64
N SER A 319 -5.47 -1.31 -12.10
CA SER A 319 -6.13 -0.20 -12.78
C SER A 319 -6.70 0.86 -11.83
N TRP A 320 -6.82 0.53 -10.53
CA TRP A 320 -7.30 1.46 -9.51
C TRP A 320 -6.15 2.25 -8.88
N GLY A 321 -6.35 3.54 -8.58
CA GLY A 321 -5.35 4.37 -7.93
C GLY A 321 -4.01 4.47 -8.67
N GLU A 322 -2.92 4.49 -7.90
CA GLU A 322 -1.55 4.57 -8.43
C GLU A 322 -1.03 3.17 -8.73
N ALA A 323 -1.50 2.56 -9.82
CA ALA A 323 -1.17 1.19 -10.20
C ALA A 323 -1.55 0.13 -9.13
N GLY A 324 -2.69 0.33 -8.46
CA GLY A 324 -3.20 -0.53 -7.38
C GLY A 324 -2.80 -0.08 -5.97
N TYR A 325 -2.15 1.08 -5.85
CA TYR A 325 -1.70 1.64 -4.58
C TYR A 325 -2.42 2.95 -4.26
N VAL A 326 -2.44 3.29 -2.97
CA VAL A 326 -2.91 4.59 -2.46
C VAL A 326 -1.90 5.16 -1.46
N ARG A 327 -1.80 6.49 -1.41
CA ARG A 327 -0.97 7.19 -0.44
C ARG A 327 -1.82 7.90 0.60
N LEU A 328 -1.53 7.64 1.86
CA LEU A 328 -2.21 8.24 3.01
C LEU A 328 -1.24 9.15 3.76
N GLN A 329 -1.69 10.33 4.16
CA GLN A 329 -0.87 11.29 4.88
C GLN A 329 -0.29 10.71 6.19
N ARG A 330 0.96 11.05 6.46
CA ARG A 330 1.67 10.81 7.73
C ARG A 330 1.64 12.05 8.62
N GLY A 331 1.84 11.85 9.91
CA GLY A 331 1.81 12.92 10.91
C GLY A 331 0.39 13.25 11.36
N GLY A 332 -0.55 12.31 11.22
CA GLY A 332 -1.93 12.47 11.66
C GLY A 332 -2.08 12.24 13.17
N ALA A 333 -3.13 12.82 13.76
CA ALA A 333 -3.49 12.58 15.15
C ALA A 333 -4.31 11.28 15.32
N GLY A 334 -4.38 10.77 16.56
CA GLY A 334 -5.26 9.67 16.92
C GLY A 334 -4.97 8.38 16.14
N LYS A 335 -5.94 7.95 15.32
CA LYS A 335 -5.88 6.72 14.53
C LYS A 335 -5.13 6.88 13.20
N GLY A 336 -4.58 8.06 12.93
CA GLY A 336 -3.95 8.42 11.65
C GLY A 336 -4.96 8.60 10.53
N THR A 337 -4.50 9.04 9.36
CA THR A 337 -5.35 9.25 8.19
C THR A 337 -6.06 7.96 7.80
N CYS A 338 -7.39 8.02 7.71
CA CYS A 338 -8.26 6.88 7.39
C CYS A 338 -8.04 5.66 8.32
N ASN A 339 -7.70 5.91 9.60
CA ASN A 339 -7.46 4.91 10.65
C ASN A 339 -6.22 3.99 10.44
N VAL A 340 -5.32 4.33 9.51
CA VAL A 340 -4.22 3.44 9.07
C VAL A 340 -3.27 2.97 10.18
N VAL A 341 -3.22 3.66 11.33
CA VAL A 341 -2.36 3.27 12.46
C VAL A 341 -3.11 2.66 13.65
N GLU A 342 -4.43 2.45 13.54
CA GLU A 342 -5.23 1.86 14.62
C GLU A 342 -5.00 0.35 14.75
N GLY A 343 -5.13 -0.38 13.65
CA GLY A 343 -5.06 -1.83 13.60
C GLY A 343 -3.97 -2.31 12.68
N VAL A 344 -2.76 -2.52 13.22
CA VAL A 344 -1.62 -3.04 12.46
C VAL A 344 -1.29 -4.45 12.96
N SER A 345 -1.20 -5.42 12.05
CA SER A 345 -0.79 -6.79 12.37
C SER A 345 0.15 -7.38 11.33
N PHE A 346 1.06 -8.24 11.77
CA PHE A 346 2.03 -8.89 10.91
C PHE A 346 2.66 -10.09 11.62
N PRO A 347 3.16 -11.10 10.88
CA PRO A 347 3.95 -12.16 11.48
C PRO A 347 5.38 -11.68 11.73
N THR A 348 6.00 -12.09 12.83
CA THR A 348 7.42 -11.80 13.08
C THR A 348 8.31 -12.55 12.09
N ILE A 349 9.33 -11.94 11.52
CA ILE A 349 10.31 -12.66 10.68
C ILE A 349 11.19 -13.57 11.55
N ILE A 350 11.33 -14.83 11.15
CA ILE A 350 12.31 -15.76 11.72
C ILE A 350 13.61 -15.52 10.95
N ALA A 351 14.51 -14.70 11.51
CA ALA A 351 15.81 -14.49 10.89
C ALA A 351 16.55 -15.83 10.76
N PRO A 352 17.20 -16.14 9.63
CA PRO A 352 18.10 -17.28 9.57
C PRO A 352 19.17 -17.10 10.65
N LYS A 353 19.33 -18.11 11.52
CA LYS A 353 20.38 -18.13 12.54
C LYS A 353 21.72 -17.83 11.83
N PRO A 354 22.51 -16.83 12.25
CA PRO A 354 23.78 -16.54 11.60
C PRO A 354 24.63 -17.80 11.64
N THR A 355 24.89 -18.39 10.46
CA THR A 355 25.83 -19.49 10.30
C THR A 355 27.21 -18.90 10.55
N VAL A 356 27.71 -19.05 11.77
CA VAL A 356 29.11 -18.78 12.08
C VAL A 356 29.93 -19.84 11.32
N SER A 357 30.37 -19.51 10.10
CA SER A 357 31.42 -20.28 9.44
C SER A 357 32.69 -20.17 10.29
N PRO A 358 33.35 -21.28 10.66
CA PRO A 358 34.60 -21.23 11.40
C PRO A 358 35.66 -20.45 10.61
N PRO A 359 36.51 -19.63 11.26
CA PRO A 359 37.54 -18.89 10.56
C PRO A 359 38.52 -19.87 9.91
N THR A 360 38.66 -19.77 8.59
CA THR A 360 39.66 -20.49 7.83
C THR A 360 41.05 -20.01 8.28
N LYS A 361 41.79 -20.88 8.96
CA LYS A 361 43.19 -20.63 9.37
C LYS A 361 44.04 -20.40 8.13
N THR A 362 44.38 -19.14 7.86
CA THR A 362 45.47 -18.79 6.94
C THR A 362 46.75 -18.66 7.76
N THR A 363 47.66 -19.60 7.54
CA THR A 363 49.00 -19.63 8.12
C THR A 363 49.90 -18.65 7.35
N THR A 364 50.22 -17.51 7.94
CA THR A 364 51.31 -16.64 7.48
C THR A 364 52.52 -16.76 8.42
N LYS A 365 53.64 -17.18 7.83
CA LYS A 365 54.96 -17.33 8.43
C LYS A 365 55.61 -15.94 8.60
N PRO A 366 56.24 -15.63 9.75
CA PRO A 366 56.86 -14.33 9.97
C PRO A 366 58.33 -14.31 9.52
N THR A 367 58.78 -13.19 8.94
CA THR A 367 60.20 -12.90 8.69
C THR A 367 60.56 -11.56 9.34
N LYS A 368 61.66 -11.57 10.14
CA LYS A 368 62.21 -10.44 10.93
C LYS A 368 63.01 -9.44 10.07
N PRO A 369 63.30 -8.22 10.60
CA PRO A 369 63.76 -7.05 9.86
C PRO A 369 65.28 -6.77 9.97
N THR A 370 65.79 -5.89 9.11
CA THR A 370 67.13 -5.29 9.22
C THR A 370 67.10 -3.76 9.00
N VAL A 371 68.00 -3.07 9.71
CA VAL A 371 68.02 -1.67 10.23
C VAL A 371 68.74 -0.68 9.27
N SER A 372 68.16 0.51 8.99
CA SER A 372 68.58 1.94 9.29
C SER A 372 69.93 2.48 8.72
N PRO A 373 70.13 3.79 8.40
CA PRO A 373 69.97 4.93 9.34
C PRO A 373 69.42 6.30 8.81
N SER A 374 68.73 6.99 9.72
CA SER A 374 68.73 8.44 10.10
C SER A 374 68.91 9.58 9.05
N SER A 375 67.96 10.52 9.01
CA SER A 375 68.15 11.88 9.57
C SER A 375 66.83 12.69 9.63
N LYS A 376 66.74 13.57 10.63
CA LYS A 376 65.61 14.47 10.92
C LYS A 376 65.67 15.73 10.07
N THR A 377 64.51 16.28 9.66
CA THR A 377 64.11 17.69 9.91
C THR A 377 62.65 17.96 9.51
N THR A 378 62.08 18.95 10.19
CA THR A 378 60.69 19.42 10.27
C THR A 378 60.26 20.39 9.16
N ASN A 379 58.93 20.50 9.02
CA ASN A 379 58.08 21.57 8.43
C ASN A 379 57.56 21.40 6.99
N MET A 380 56.21 21.46 6.91
CA MET A 380 55.32 21.66 5.74
C MET A 380 55.65 22.94 4.93
N PRO A 381 55.16 23.15 3.67
CA PRO A 381 53.86 22.72 3.11
C PRO A 381 53.85 22.04 1.72
N THR A 382 52.64 21.57 1.37
CA THR A 382 52.09 20.76 0.26
C THR A 382 52.55 21.07 -1.18
N PRO A 383 52.38 20.12 -2.14
CA PRO A 383 51.12 19.99 -2.90
C PRO A 383 50.65 18.53 -3.11
N GLN A 384 49.37 18.23 -2.84
CA GLN A 384 48.75 16.94 -3.20
C GLN A 384 48.16 16.99 -4.62
N PRO A 385 48.48 16.05 -5.52
CA PRO A 385 47.95 16.02 -6.89
C PRO A 385 46.65 15.20 -6.98
N GLY A 386 45.63 15.73 -7.67
CA GLY A 386 44.41 14.96 -7.96
C GLY A 386 43.21 15.73 -8.51
N CYS A 387 43.27 17.05 -8.67
CA CYS A 387 42.08 17.86 -8.91
C CYS A 387 41.75 18.23 -10.36
N ALA A 388 42.61 17.89 -11.33
CA ALA A 388 42.51 18.43 -12.70
C ALA A 388 42.27 19.97 -12.68
N THR A 389 41.25 20.47 -13.38
CA THR A 389 40.81 21.89 -13.33
C THR A 389 39.70 22.15 -12.33
N CYS A 390 39.38 21.18 -11.47
CA CYS A 390 38.27 21.25 -10.55
C CYS A 390 38.58 22.13 -9.33
N SER A 391 37.63 23.01 -8.98
CA SER A 391 37.69 23.87 -7.79
C SER A 391 36.71 23.44 -6.68
N ARG A 392 36.11 22.25 -6.80
CA ARG A 392 35.10 21.70 -5.88
C ARG A 392 35.29 20.18 -5.73
N CYS A 393 34.23 19.42 -5.46
CA CYS A 393 34.35 17.97 -5.34
C CYS A 393 34.68 17.32 -6.68
N TYR A 394 35.82 16.63 -6.74
CA TYR A 394 36.29 15.92 -7.92
C TYR A 394 36.12 14.41 -7.73
N TYR A 395 35.61 13.73 -8.77
CA TYR A 395 35.47 12.28 -8.78
C TYR A 395 36.48 11.64 -9.74
N PRO A 396 37.59 11.05 -9.23
CA PRO A 396 38.68 10.59 -10.08
C PRO A 396 38.31 9.51 -11.09
N ALA A 397 37.41 8.58 -10.73
CA ALA A 397 37.04 7.48 -11.62
C ALA A 397 36.25 7.93 -12.86
N ALA A 398 35.58 9.09 -12.80
CA ALA A 398 34.87 9.69 -13.93
C ALA A 398 35.63 10.89 -14.55
N ASN A 399 36.78 11.26 -13.99
CA ASN A 399 37.58 12.41 -14.41
C ASN A 399 36.73 13.71 -14.53
N SER A 400 35.85 13.96 -13.56
CA SER A 400 34.86 15.04 -13.63
C SER A 400 34.68 15.78 -12.30
N CYS A 401 34.31 17.06 -12.41
CA CYS A 401 33.79 17.84 -11.29
C CYS A 401 32.34 17.45 -11.02
N LEU A 402 32.04 17.14 -9.77
CA LEU A 402 30.67 17.00 -9.31
C LEU A 402 30.03 18.38 -9.17
N ASP A 403 28.70 18.39 -9.28
CA ASP A 403 27.90 19.61 -9.31
C ASP A 403 28.02 20.45 -8.02
N SER A 404 27.34 21.59 -8.00
CA SER A 404 27.37 22.51 -6.86
C SER A 404 26.72 22.00 -5.57
N VAL A 405 25.94 20.92 -5.61
CA VAL A 405 25.30 20.37 -4.38
C VAL A 405 26.27 19.53 -3.55
N PHE A 406 27.37 19.06 -4.14
CA PHE A 406 28.46 18.42 -3.39
C PHE A 406 29.31 19.47 -2.66
N THR A 407 28.87 19.87 -1.48
CA THR A 407 29.68 20.69 -0.56
C THR A 407 30.90 19.91 -0.04
N LYS A 408 31.84 20.58 0.62
CA LYS A 408 33.02 19.93 1.22
C LYS A 408 32.67 18.73 2.09
N GLY A 409 31.66 18.86 2.95
CA GLY A 409 31.21 17.78 3.82
C GLY A 409 30.63 16.59 3.07
N TYR A 410 29.84 16.82 2.01
CA TYR A 410 29.35 15.75 1.15
C TYR A 410 30.49 15.07 0.38
N CYS A 411 31.45 15.87 -0.11
CA CYS A 411 32.61 15.34 -0.82
C CYS A 411 33.47 14.43 0.06
N GLU A 412 33.73 14.84 1.30
CA GLU A 412 34.49 14.08 2.28
C GLU A 412 33.73 12.83 2.74
N TYR A 413 32.41 12.91 2.91
CA TYR A 413 31.57 11.75 3.24
C TYR A 413 31.68 10.64 2.19
N PHE A 414 31.66 11.00 0.91
CA PHE A 414 31.75 10.02 -0.18
C PHE A 414 33.16 9.54 -0.49
N ASN A 415 34.21 10.13 0.12
CA ASN A 415 35.60 9.74 -0.12
C ASN A 415 35.84 8.26 0.22
N HIS A 416 35.27 7.76 1.31
CA HIS A 416 35.48 6.37 1.74
C HIS A 416 34.88 5.33 0.77
N GLY A 417 33.85 5.69 0.00
CA GLY A 417 33.18 4.79 -0.94
C GLY A 417 33.59 4.99 -2.41
N TYR A 418 33.90 6.23 -2.79
CA TYR A 418 34.08 6.64 -4.17
C TYR A 418 35.41 7.35 -4.44
N GLY A 419 36.26 7.55 -3.42
CA GLY A 419 37.55 8.21 -3.58
C GLY A 419 37.43 9.67 -4.03
N THR A 420 36.32 10.35 -3.71
CA THR A 420 36.12 11.77 -4.05
C THR A 420 37.08 12.68 -3.29
N VAL A 421 37.56 13.73 -3.98
CA VAL A 421 38.55 14.68 -3.45
C VAL A 421 37.98 16.09 -3.47
N TRP A 422 38.04 16.80 -2.35
CA TRP A 422 37.64 18.20 -2.30
C TRP A 422 38.79 19.10 -2.79
N CYS A 423 38.52 19.88 -3.85
CA CYS A 423 39.50 20.74 -4.53
C CYS A 423 39.24 22.24 -4.36
N GLY A 424 38.28 22.62 -3.51
CA GLY A 424 38.04 24.02 -3.15
C GLY A 424 38.98 24.47 -2.04
N SER A 425 39.53 25.68 -2.16
CA SER A 425 40.35 26.34 -1.14
C SER A 425 39.66 26.47 0.21
#